data_AF-A0ABD2WFQ0-F1
#
_entry.id   AF-A0ABD2WFQ0-F1
#
_cell.length_a   1.000
_cell.length_b   1.000
_cell.length_c   1.000
_cell.angle_alpha   90.00
_cell.angle_beta   90.00
_cell.angle_gamma   90.00
#
_symmetry.space_group_name_H-M   'P 1'
#
loop_
_entity.id
_entity.type
_entity.pdbx_description
1 polymer ?
#
loop_
_entity_poly.entity_id
_entity_poly.type
_entity_poly.pdbx_seq_one_letter_code
_entity_poly.pdbx_strand_id
1 'polypeptide(L)'
;MTSKRRCWRQLCNEVDSDTWGRPYRIAMSRLRGPQTRQQSSSLLVRGAVAALFPRVPSGPALQLPRRAGELVLAVILEELKGAQSRIRERSAPGPDGVPNVALKLAIAARPDVFLRVYTTCRETGIFPSGWKR
;
A
#
# COMPACT_ATOMS: atom_id res chain seq x y z
N MET A 1 -39.36 -18.85 -35.10
CA MET A 1 -38.06 -19.16 -34.42
C MET A 1 -37.00 -18.06 -34.59
N THR A 2 -37.39 -16.78 -34.74
CA THR A 2 -36.50 -15.71 -35.21
C THR A 2 -35.81 -14.93 -34.08
N SER A 3 -36.37 -14.95 -32.87
CA SER A 3 -35.88 -14.11 -31.75
C SER A 3 -34.58 -14.64 -31.11
N LYS A 4 -34.40 -15.97 -30.98
CA LYS A 4 -33.19 -16.56 -30.38
C LYS A 4 -31.94 -16.25 -31.20
N ARG A 5 -32.00 -16.39 -32.54
CA ARG A 5 -30.88 -16.07 -33.43
C ARG A 5 -30.48 -14.59 -33.37
N ARG A 6 -31.47 -13.69 -33.27
CA ARG A 6 -31.23 -12.24 -33.13
C ARG A 6 -30.53 -11.90 -31.81
N CYS A 7 -31.01 -12.48 -30.70
CA CYS A 7 -30.43 -12.25 -29.38
C CYS A 7 -28.99 -12.79 -29.27
N TRP A 8 -28.70 -13.94 -29.88
CA TRP A 8 -27.33 -14.48 -29.96
C TRP A 8 -26.38 -13.55 -30.72
N ARG A 9 -26.81 -13.04 -31.87
CA ARG A 9 -26.02 -12.11 -32.69
C ARG A 9 -25.73 -10.81 -31.94
N GLN A 10 -26.72 -10.29 -31.21
CA GLN A 10 -26.54 -9.11 -30.37
C GLN A 10 -25.51 -9.36 -29.25
N LEU A 11 -25.57 -10.53 -28.60
CA LEU A 11 -24.60 -10.90 -27.55
C LEU A 11 -23.17 -10.96 -28.10
N CYS A 12 -22.96 -11.50 -29.31
CA CYS A 12 -21.65 -11.53 -29.94
C CYS A 12 -21.13 -10.11 -30.24
N ASN A 13 -21.98 -9.24 -30.79
CA ASN A 13 -21.59 -7.85 -31.08
C ASN A 13 -21.27 -7.04 -29.81
N GLU A 14 -21.89 -7.36 -28.68
CA GLU A 14 -21.60 -6.73 -27.38
C GLU A 14 -20.20 -7.07 -26.84
N VAL A 15 -19.55 -8.16 -27.31
CA VAL A 15 -18.18 -8.53 -26.88
C VAL A 15 -17.15 -7.52 -27.41
N ASP A 16 -17.35 -7.06 -28.64
CA ASP A 16 -16.42 -6.15 -29.31
C ASP A 16 -16.47 -4.73 -28.70
N SER A 17 -17.62 -4.33 -28.15
CA SER A 17 -17.79 -3.02 -27.50
C SER A 17 -17.51 -3.04 -25.99
N ASP A 18 -17.80 -4.14 -25.30
CA ASP A 18 -17.53 -4.29 -23.87
C ASP A 18 -17.09 -5.73 -23.54
N THR A 19 -15.78 -5.94 -23.60
CA THR A 19 -15.13 -7.25 -23.37
C THR A 19 -15.40 -7.81 -21.97
N TRP A 20 -15.70 -6.97 -20.98
CA TRP A 20 -15.97 -7.38 -19.59
C TRP A 20 -17.45 -7.27 -19.21
N GLY A 21 -18.30 -6.99 -20.19
CA GLY A 21 -19.70 -6.67 -20.01
C GLY A 21 -20.60 -7.88 -19.79
N ARG A 22 -21.79 -7.80 -20.38
CA ARG A 22 -22.81 -8.85 -20.26
C ARG A 22 -22.38 -10.20 -20.86
N PRO A 23 -21.73 -10.28 -22.04
CA PRO A 23 -21.30 -11.56 -22.60
C PRO A 23 -20.29 -12.28 -21.69
N TYR A 24 -19.31 -11.54 -21.16
CA TYR A 24 -18.32 -12.06 -20.22
C TYR A 24 -18.98 -12.57 -18.93
N ARG A 25 -19.89 -11.80 -18.33
CA ARG A 25 -20.61 -12.24 -17.12
C ARG A 25 -21.42 -13.50 -17.36
N ILE A 26 -22.08 -13.63 -18.51
CA ILE A 26 -22.82 -14.84 -18.88
C ILE A 26 -21.87 -16.02 -19.01
N ALA A 27 -20.76 -15.89 -19.75
CA ALA A 27 -19.75 -16.94 -19.88
C ALA A 27 -19.19 -17.34 -18.50
N MET A 28 -18.78 -16.37 -17.68
CA MET A 28 -18.22 -16.62 -16.35
C MET A 28 -19.23 -17.24 -15.39
N SER A 29 -20.52 -16.87 -15.46
CA SER A 29 -21.56 -17.52 -14.65
C SER A 29 -21.77 -18.99 -15.00
N ARG A 30 -21.46 -19.40 -16.24
CA ARG A 30 -21.53 -20.79 -16.69
C ARG A 30 -20.25 -21.56 -16.39
N LEU A 31 -19.10 -20.89 -16.42
CA LEU A 31 -17.79 -21.45 -16.06
C LEU A 31 -17.60 -21.58 -14.55
N ARG A 32 -18.25 -20.71 -13.76
CA ARG A 32 -18.34 -20.87 -12.31
C ARG A 32 -19.20 -22.10 -12.04
N GLY A 33 -18.54 -23.24 -11.85
CA GLY A 33 -19.15 -24.43 -11.24
C GLY A 33 -19.71 -24.12 -9.85
N PRO A 34 -20.38 -25.08 -9.18
CA PRO A 34 -20.81 -24.89 -7.79
C PRO A 34 -19.62 -24.35 -7.02
N GLN A 35 -19.83 -23.19 -6.37
CA GLN A 35 -18.83 -22.53 -5.58
C GLN A 35 -18.58 -23.40 -4.35
N THR A 36 -17.84 -24.49 -4.52
CA THR A 36 -17.05 -25.06 -3.46
C THR A 36 -16.27 -23.86 -2.95
N ARG A 37 -16.61 -23.41 -1.74
CA ARG A 37 -15.66 -22.66 -0.93
C ARG A 37 -14.41 -23.51 -1.01
N GLN A 38 -13.47 -23.15 -1.88
CA GLN A 38 -12.12 -23.65 -1.77
C GLN A 38 -11.74 -23.16 -0.38
N GLN A 39 -11.89 -24.05 0.60
CA GLN A 39 -11.11 -23.99 1.81
C GLN A 39 -9.70 -24.06 1.25
N SER A 40 -9.13 -22.90 0.95
CA SER A 40 -7.75 -22.80 0.54
C SER A 40 -7.02 -23.37 1.74
N SER A 41 -6.50 -24.58 1.58
CA SER A 41 -5.73 -25.20 2.63
C SER A 41 -4.65 -24.19 2.99
N SER A 42 -4.40 -24.00 4.28
CA SER A 42 -3.41 -23.03 4.75
C SER A 42 -2.05 -23.23 4.05
N LEU A 43 -1.77 -24.47 3.63
CA LEU A 43 -0.63 -24.89 2.83
C LEU A 43 -0.61 -24.27 1.42
N LEU A 44 -1.72 -24.26 0.69
CA LEU A 44 -1.79 -23.64 -0.64
C LEU A 44 -1.58 -22.13 -0.57
N VAL A 45 -2.18 -21.48 0.43
CA VAL A 45 -1.98 -20.03 0.65
C VAL A 45 -0.52 -19.74 0.98
N ARG A 46 0.09 -20.54 1.88
CA ARG A 46 1.51 -20.39 2.23
C ARG A 46 2.43 -20.63 1.03
N GLY A 47 2.15 -21.63 0.21
CA GLY A 47 2.90 -21.92 -1.01
C GLY A 47 2.81 -20.77 -2.02
N ALA A 48 1.62 -20.23 -2.25
CA ALA A 48 1.43 -19.08 -3.13
C ALA A 48 2.15 -17.83 -2.58
N VAL A 49 2.06 -17.56 -1.28
CA VAL A 49 2.78 -16.43 -0.65
C VAL A 49 4.29 -16.60 -0.78
N ALA A 50 4.82 -17.81 -0.56
CA ALA A 50 6.25 -18.06 -0.70
C ALA A 50 6.75 -17.89 -2.14
N ALA A 51 5.94 -18.29 -3.13
CA ALA A 51 6.26 -18.15 -4.54
C ALA A 51 6.18 -16.69 -5.03
N LEU A 52 5.15 -15.96 -4.60
CA LEU A 52 4.94 -14.56 -5.01
C LEU A 52 5.82 -13.56 -4.25
N PHE A 53 6.16 -13.89 -2.99
CA PHE A 53 6.96 -13.04 -2.11
C PHE A 53 8.13 -13.84 -1.54
N PRO A 54 9.15 -14.15 -2.38
CA PRO A 54 10.33 -14.87 -1.93
C PRO A 54 11.01 -14.08 -0.81
N ARG A 55 11.33 -14.78 0.29
CA ARG A 55 12.08 -14.19 1.41
C ARG A 55 13.53 -14.00 0.99
N VAL A 56 13.83 -12.85 0.39
CA VAL A 56 15.21 -12.42 0.18
C VAL A 56 15.76 -12.07 1.57
N PRO A 57 16.95 -12.57 1.97
CA PRO A 57 17.63 -12.06 3.16
C PRO A 57 17.66 -10.54 3.05
N SER A 58 17.31 -9.83 4.12
CA SER A 58 17.48 -8.37 4.13
C SER A 58 18.93 -8.07 3.83
N GLY A 59 19.21 -7.75 2.56
CA GLY A 59 20.52 -7.27 2.16
C GLY A 59 20.79 -5.98 2.92
N PRO A 60 22.07 -5.58 3.04
CA PRO A 60 22.36 -4.24 3.54
C PRO A 60 21.49 -3.25 2.76
N ALA A 61 20.75 -2.41 3.49
CA ALA A 61 19.95 -1.36 2.86
C ALA A 61 20.84 -0.69 1.81
N LEU A 62 20.36 -0.61 0.57
CA LEU A 62 21.10 0.06 -0.50
C LEU A 62 21.44 1.45 0.01
N GLN A 63 22.69 1.66 0.42
CA GLN A 63 23.20 2.98 0.74
C GLN A 63 23.33 3.66 -0.61
N LEU A 64 22.26 4.33 -1.03
CA LEU A 64 22.33 5.22 -2.16
C LEU A 64 23.40 6.26 -1.80
N PRO A 65 24.50 6.36 -2.57
CA PRO A 65 25.52 7.35 -2.30
C PRO A 65 24.84 8.72 -2.35
N ARG A 66 24.94 9.45 -1.24
CA ARG A 66 24.46 10.82 -1.14
C ARG A 66 25.14 11.61 -2.26
N ARG A 67 24.38 12.23 -3.16
CA ARG A 67 24.96 13.05 -4.22
C ARG A 67 25.81 14.14 -3.56
N ALA A 68 27.12 14.11 -3.81
CA ALA A 68 28.04 15.11 -3.30
C ALA A 68 27.59 16.49 -3.81
N GLY A 69 27.34 17.42 -2.89
CA GLY A 69 26.93 18.80 -3.20
C GLY A 69 25.46 19.16 -2.94
N GLU A 70 24.62 18.22 -2.51
CA GLU A 70 23.24 18.54 -2.14
C GLU A 70 23.18 19.12 -0.72
N LEU A 71 22.91 20.41 -0.60
CA LEU A 71 22.72 21.08 0.69
C LEU A 71 21.51 20.44 1.40
N VAL A 72 21.77 19.86 2.56
CA VAL A 72 20.74 19.27 3.40
C VAL A 72 20.08 20.41 4.16
N LEU A 73 18.97 20.91 3.63
CA LEU A 73 18.21 21.95 4.33
C LEU A 73 17.70 21.40 5.66
N ALA A 74 17.83 22.21 6.72
CA ALA A 74 17.20 21.92 7.99
C ALA A 74 15.68 21.78 7.82
N VAL A 75 15.06 20.92 8.62
CA VAL A 75 13.60 20.81 8.62
C VAL A 75 13.04 22.08 9.24
N ILE A 76 12.11 22.74 8.55
CA ILE A 76 11.49 23.98 9.05
C ILE A 76 10.16 23.70 9.75
N LEU A 77 9.73 24.63 10.60
CA LEU A 77 8.49 24.51 11.38
C LEU A 77 7.25 24.29 10.48
N GLU A 78 7.20 24.93 9.32
CA GLU A 78 6.08 24.79 8.38
C GLU A 78 6.01 23.40 7.74
N GLU A 79 7.16 22.78 7.45
CA GLU A 79 7.21 21.38 6.99
C GLU A 79 6.69 20.44 8.08
N LEU A 80 7.09 20.68 9.34
CA LEU A 80 6.65 19.88 10.48
C LEU A 80 5.14 20.00 10.73
N LYS A 81 4.59 21.22 10.73
CA LYS A 81 3.14 21.45 10.86
C LYS A 81 2.37 20.88 9.68
N GLY A 82 2.90 21.03 8.46
CA GLY A 82 2.34 20.43 7.25
C GLY A 82 2.24 18.91 7.37
N ALA A 83 3.30 18.25 7.86
CA ALA A 83 3.31 16.82 8.13
C ALA A 83 2.30 16.43 9.23
N GLN A 84 2.30 17.16 10.35
CA GLN A 84 1.39 16.94 11.47
C GLN A 84 -0.08 16.98 11.03
N SER A 85 -0.46 17.93 10.16
CA SER A 85 -1.83 18.08 9.67
C SER A 85 -2.31 16.87 8.85
N ARG A 86 -1.40 16.18 8.17
CA ARG A 86 -1.70 15.02 7.32
C ARG A 86 -1.82 13.71 8.10
N ILE A 87 -1.40 13.69 9.37
CA ILE A 87 -1.51 12.51 10.23
C ILE A 87 -3.00 12.26 10.53
N ARG A 88 -3.48 11.06 10.20
CA ARG A 88 -4.83 10.59 10.55
C ARG A 88 -4.85 10.12 12.00
N GLU A 89 -5.66 10.75 12.84
CA GLU A 89 -5.73 10.46 14.28
C GLU A 89 -6.25 9.07 14.63
N ARG A 90 -7.23 8.59 13.87
CA ARG A 90 -7.89 7.29 14.09
C ARG A 90 -7.17 6.12 13.41
N SER A 91 -5.98 6.34 12.86
CA SER A 91 -5.18 5.24 12.33
C SER A 91 -4.67 4.36 13.46
N ALA A 92 -4.52 3.06 13.19
CA ALA A 92 -3.91 2.13 14.13
C ALA A 92 -2.49 2.60 14.51
N PRO A 93 -2.09 2.46 15.79
CA PRO A 93 -0.74 2.78 16.23
C PRO A 93 0.30 1.89 15.55
N GLY A 94 1.53 2.37 15.49
CA GLY A 94 2.66 1.59 14.98
C GLY A 94 3.05 0.45 15.93
N PRO A 95 4.14 -0.27 15.61
CA PRO A 95 4.72 -1.28 16.51
C PRO A 95 5.16 -0.73 17.87
N ASP A 96 5.30 0.59 18.00
CA ASP A 96 5.60 1.32 19.23
C ASP A 96 4.38 1.48 20.16
N GLY A 97 3.17 1.20 19.67
CA GLY A 97 1.92 1.35 20.43
C GLY A 97 1.50 2.80 20.67
N VAL A 98 2.21 3.79 20.12
CA VAL A 98 1.91 5.21 20.36
C VAL A 98 0.76 5.67 19.47
N PRO A 99 -0.36 6.17 20.03
CA PRO A 99 -1.47 6.67 19.21
C PRO A 99 -1.10 7.95 18.47
N ASN A 100 -1.63 8.10 17.25
CA ASN A 100 -1.40 9.30 16.42
C ASN A 100 -1.89 10.61 17.09
N VAL A 101 -2.92 10.53 17.93
CA VAL A 101 -3.39 11.67 18.73
C VAL A 101 -2.29 12.13 19.70
N ALA A 102 -1.63 11.20 20.39
CA ALA A 102 -0.54 11.51 21.31
C ALA A 102 0.65 12.12 20.56
N LEU A 103 0.99 11.59 19.38
CA LEU A 103 2.03 12.15 18.51
C LEU A 103 1.71 13.59 18.09
N LYS A 104 0.47 13.88 17.66
CA LYS A 104 0.06 15.24 17.30
C LYS A 104 0.16 16.20 18.49
N LEU A 105 -0.28 15.78 19.68
CA LEU A 105 -0.19 16.59 20.89
C LEU A 105 1.27 16.86 21.28
N ALA A 106 2.14 15.86 21.16
CA ALA A 106 3.57 16.01 21.43
C ALA A 106 4.23 17.00 20.46
N ILE A 107 3.94 16.91 19.16
CA ILE A 107 4.44 17.85 18.14
C ILE A 107 3.95 19.27 18.41
N ALA A 108 2.69 19.43 18.80
CA ALA A 108 2.13 20.74 19.14
C ALA A 108 2.76 21.34 20.40
N ALA A 109 3.04 20.51 21.43
CA ALA A 109 3.60 20.95 22.69
C ALA A 109 5.09 21.30 22.60
N ARG A 110 5.87 20.51 21.84
CA ARG A 110 7.33 20.62 21.76
C ARG A 110 7.87 20.45 20.34
N PRO A 111 7.51 21.36 19.40
CA PRO A 111 7.98 21.26 18.01
C PRO A 111 9.51 21.34 17.89
N ASP A 112 10.18 22.03 18.82
CA ASP A 112 11.65 22.17 18.89
C ASP A 112 12.39 20.82 18.93
N VAL A 113 11.85 19.85 19.68
CA VAL A 113 12.46 18.52 19.83
C VAL A 113 12.39 17.75 18.51
N PHE A 114 11.24 17.80 17.83
CA PHE A 114 11.03 17.13 16.55
C PHE A 114 11.88 17.76 15.44
N LEU A 115 11.93 19.09 15.36
CA LEU A 115 12.78 19.80 14.39
C LEU A 115 14.25 19.41 14.55
N ARG A 116 14.75 19.35 15.79
CA ARG A 116 16.12 18.91 16.08
C ARG A 116 16.35 17.48 15.63
N VAL A 117 15.51 16.54 16.07
CA VAL A 117 15.66 15.11 15.73
C VAL A 117 15.61 14.89 14.22
N TYR A 118 14.63 15.47 13.52
CA TYR A 118 14.49 15.27 12.08
C TYR A 118 15.61 15.94 11.28
N THR A 119 16.06 17.12 11.70
CA THR A 119 17.22 17.78 11.08
C THR A 119 18.48 16.95 11.28
N THR A 120 18.74 16.46 12.49
CA THR A 120 19.90 15.58 12.77
C THR A 120 19.83 14.27 11.98
N CYS A 121 18.66 13.61 11.89
CA CYS A 121 18.49 12.42 11.05
C CYS A 121 18.77 12.73 9.58
N ARG A 122 18.30 13.89 9.09
CA ARG A 122 18.54 14.32 7.70
C ARG A 122 20.02 14.60 7.49
N GLU A 123 20.70 15.31 8.37
CA GLU A 123 22.13 15.65 8.28
C GLU A 123 23.02 14.41 8.35
N THR A 124 22.83 13.56 9.36
CA THR A 124 23.64 12.37 9.59
C THR A 124 23.30 11.21 8.64
N GLY A 125 22.10 11.21 8.07
CA GLY A 125 21.57 10.08 7.29
C GLY A 125 21.24 8.85 8.14
N ILE A 126 21.27 8.98 9.47
CA ILE A 126 20.99 7.88 10.41
C ILE A 126 19.52 7.92 10.82
N PHE A 127 18.82 6.82 10.61
CA PHE A 127 17.40 6.66 10.96
C PHE A 127 17.20 5.48 11.94
N PRO A 128 16.16 5.52 12.78
CA PRO A 128 15.84 4.42 13.68
C PRO A 128 15.61 3.11 12.89
N SER A 129 16.22 2.02 13.36
CA SER A 129 16.16 0.70 12.69
C SER A 129 14.77 0.04 12.75
N GLY A 130 13.89 0.45 13.67
CA GLY A 130 12.60 -0.20 13.95
C GLY A 130 11.40 0.27 13.13
N TRP A 131 11.60 0.88 11.96
CA TRP A 131 10.53 1.58 11.23
C TRP A 131 9.49 0.68 10.53
N LYS A 132 9.72 -0.63 10.43
CA LYS A 132 8.74 -1.67 10.05
C LYS A 132 9.33 -3.06 10.34
N ARG A 133 8.53 -3.98 10.89
CA ARG A 133 8.80 -5.44 10.84
C ARG A 133 7.74 -6.10 9.97
#